data_AF-A0A0B2UFY9-F1
#
_entry.id   AF-A0A0B2UFY9-F1
#
_cell.length_a   1.000
_cell.length_b   1.000
_cell.length_c   1.000
_cell.angle_alpha   90.00
_cell.angle_beta   90.00
_cell.angle_gamma   90.00
#
_symmetry.space_group_name_H-M   'P 1'
#
loop_
_entity.id
_entity.type
_entity.pdbx_description
1 polymer ?
#
loop_
_entity_poly.entity_id
_entity_poly.type
_entity_poly.pdbx_seq_one_letter_code
_entity_poly.pdbx_strand_id
1 'polypeptide(L)'
;MDVPEKILNGPVLNHIECLRRFILAFKNERQELEIRLGRIVGKDDGMRMKMDAVAPIVFKNLPADYKFESAVDSEDFRKLKELFSKHLSEKNEDVIVINEDGRETYEGNVLKKVEKKIRTEKLDIYLPGKKYDVRLVLNEEKETFKQASKKKTLVKRIRKRETYFIEPYGFDFTEVLVSGDRDEKKKLEVEVEVFDSEKLVSGNFISLIHNFNIDLVFK
;
A
#
# COMPACT_ATOMS: atom_id res chain seq x y z
N MET A 1 11.22 -33.93 8.63
CA MET A 1 9.82 -34.29 8.35
C MET A 1 8.95 -33.62 9.38
N ASP A 2 8.08 -32.77 8.85
CA ASP A 2 6.84 -32.26 9.41
C ASP A 2 6.79 -31.56 10.77
N VAL A 3 6.98 -30.24 10.73
CA VAL A 3 6.07 -29.32 11.44
C VAL A 3 5.52 -28.27 10.46
N PRO A 4 4.70 -28.63 9.45
CA PRO A 4 4.02 -27.70 8.58
C PRO A 4 2.60 -27.48 9.15
N GLU A 5 2.01 -26.33 8.89
CA GLU A 5 0.54 -26.16 8.88
C GLU A 5 -0.27 -26.09 10.19
N LYS A 6 0.32 -25.98 11.39
CA LYS A 6 -0.46 -25.74 12.63
C LYS A 6 -0.19 -24.44 13.41
N ILE A 7 0.35 -23.42 12.75
CA ILE A 7 0.15 -22.02 13.19
C ILE A 7 -1.04 -21.47 12.38
N LEU A 8 -2.22 -22.02 12.66
CA LEU A 8 -3.48 -21.76 11.98
C LEU A 8 -4.15 -20.51 12.54
N ASN A 9 -4.50 -19.60 11.62
CA ASN A 9 -5.64 -18.68 11.68
C ASN A 9 -5.93 -18.03 13.05
N GLY A 10 -5.24 -16.92 13.33
CA GLY A 10 -5.50 -16.05 14.46
C GLY A 10 -4.56 -14.84 14.48
N PRO A 11 -4.83 -13.83 15.35
CA PRO A 11 -3.94 -12.70 15.56
C PRO A 11 -2.53 -13.19 15.98
N VAL A 12 -1.48 -12.66 15.33
CA VAL A 12 -0.10 -13.07 15.64
C VAL A 12 0.36 -12.42 16.96
N LEU A 13 0.56 -13.24 18.00
CA LEU A 13 1.00 -12.81 19.35
C LEU A 13 2.37 -12.10 19.35
N ASN A 14 3.25 -12.42 18.40
CA ASN A 14 4.54 -11.74 18.21
C ASN A 14 4.58 -11.07 16.82
N HIS A 15 3.83 -9.97 16.69
CA HIS A 15 3.72 -9.21 15.44
C HIS A 15 5.09 -8.76 14.91
N ILE A 16 6.03 -8.35 15.77
CA ILE A 16 7.38 -7.91 15.36
C ILE A 16 8.12 -9.01 14.59
N GLU A 17 8.09 -10.25 15.08
CA GLU A 17 8.74 -11.37 14.40
C GLU A 17 8.06 -11.69 13.06
N CYS A 18 6.74 -11.58 12.97
CA CYS A 18 6.02 -11.73 11.71
C CYS A 18 6.45 -10.67 10.68
N LEU A 19 6.57 -9.40 11.11
CA LEU A 19 6.99 -8.30 10.26
C LEU A 19 8.45 -8.48 9.82
N ARG A 20 9.34 -8.92 10.72
CA ARG A 20 10.74 -9.21 10.37
C ARG A 20 10.85 -10.28 9.29
N ARG A 21 10.11 -11.37 9.40
CA ARG A 21 10.09 -12.43 8.38
C ARG A 21 9.59 -11.93 7.03
N PHE A 22 8.55 -11.10 7.04
CA PHE A 22 8.02 -10.48 5.83
C PHE A 22 9.06 -9.57 5.15
N ILE A 23 9.77 -8.75 5.93
CA ILE A 23 10.86 -7.90 5.42
C ILE A 23 12.05 -8.73 4.90
N LEU A 24 12.35 -9.86 5.53
CA LEU A 24 13.41 -10.76 5.07
C LEU A 24 13.05 -11.43 3.74
N ALA A 25 11.79 -11.76 3.49
CA ALA A 25 11.33 -12.26 2.20
C ALA A 25 11.62 -11.25 1.07
N PHE A 26 11.34 -9.96 1.31
CA PHE A 26 11.72 -8.88 0.39
C PHE A 26 13.22 -8.82 0.09
N LYS A 27 14.10 -8.99 1.09
CA LYS A 27 15.56 -8.92 0.85
C LYS A 27 16.09 -10.05 -0.02
N ASN A 28 15.39 -11.18 -0.07
CA ASN A 28 15.83 -12.36 -0.80
C ASN A 28 15.23 -12.46 -2.21
N GLU A 29 14.23 -11.63 -2.53
CA GLU A 29 13.48 -11.68 -3.78
C GLU A 29 13.50 -10.29 -4.45
N ARG A 30 13.63 -10.21 -5.78
CA ARG A 30 13.55 -8.93 -6.51
C ARG A 30 12.11 -8.41 -6.56
N GLN A 31 11.55 -8.15 -5.39
CA GLN A 31 10.19 -7.69 -5.17
C GLN A 31 10.19 -6.21 -4.83
N GLU A 32 9.02 -5.60 -4.96
CA GLU A 32 8.70 -4.28 -4.42
C GLU A 32 8.05 -4.47 -3.05
N LEU A 33 8.55 -3.76 -2.03
CA LEU A 33 7.96 -3.73 -0.69
C LEU A 33 7.30 -2.37 -0.45
N GLU A 34 6.02 -2.43 -0.12
CA GLU A 34 5.17 -1.26 0.02
C GLU A 34 4.38 -1.29 1.34
N ILE A 35 4.30 -0.12 2.00
CA ILE A 35 3.34 0.18 3.07
C ILE A 35 2.21 1.02 2.47
N ARG A 36 0.96 0.63 2.70
CA ARG A 36 -0.24 1.41 2.34
C ARG A 36 -0.96 1.84 3.60
N LEU A 37 -1.29 3.13 3.69
CA LEU A 37 -2.13 3.66 4.77
C LEU A 37 -3.61 3.60 4.38
N GLY A 38 -4.47 3.13 5.29
CA GLY A 38 -5.88 2.93 4.98
C GLY A 38 -6.70 2.50 6.18
N ARG A 39 -7.83 1.82 5.95
CA ARG A 39 -8.70 1.31 7.03
C ARG A 39 -9.12 -0.11 6.73
N ILE A 40 -9.14 -0.97 7.74
CA ILE A 40 -9.84 -2.25 7.66
C ILE A 40 -11.31 -1.98 7.95
N VAL A 41 -12.18 -2.19 6.97
CA VAL A 41 -13.60 -1.82 7.04
C VAL A 41 -14.51 -3.03 6.79
N GLY A 42 -15.70 -3.02 7.40
CA GLY A 42 -16.77 -3.95 7.09
C GLY A 42 -17.19 -3.80 5.63
N LYS A 43 -17.47 -4.91 4.95
CA LYS A 43 -17.93 -4.90 3.56
C LYS A 43 -19.35 -4.35 3.45
N ASP A 44 -20.17 -4.56 4.47
CA ASP A 44 -21.60 -4.22 4.47
C ASP A 44 -21.85 -2.77 4.88
N ASP A 45 -21.17 -2.28 5.92
CA ASP A 45 -21.41 -0.96 6.50
C ASP A 45 -20.33 0.08 6.16
N GLY A 46 -19.19 -0.36 5.60
CA GLY A 46 -18.02 0.49 5.35
C GLY A 46 -17.38 1.04 6.63
N MET A 47 -17.82 0.60 7.82
CA MET A 47 -17.32 1.09 9.08
C MET A 47 -16.00 0.43 9.39
N ARG A 48 -15.08 1.18 10.00
CA ARG A 48 -13.80 0.63 10.43
C ARG A 48 -14.01 -0.48 11.46
N MET A 49 -13.28 -1.57 11.29
CA MET A 49 -13.22 -2.69 12.21
C MET A 49 -12.95 -2.20 13.64
N LYS A 50 -13.72 -2.73 14.58
CA LYS A 50 -13.55 -2.48 16.01
C LYS A 50 -13.19 -3.80 16.67
N MET A 51 -12.02 -3.84 17.30
CA MET A 51 -11.58 -4.98 18.10
C MET A 51 -11.21 -4.48 19.48
N ASP A 52 -11.55 -5.25 20.51
CA ASP A 52 -11.06 -5.00 21.87
C ASP A 52 -9.60 -5.48 21.95
N ALA A 53 -8.69 -4.59 21.56
CA ALA A 53 -7.26 -4.86 21.50
C ALA A 53 -6.48 -3.61 21.91
N VAL A 54 -5.42 -3.82 22.69
CA VAL A 54 -4.51 -2.76 23.13
C VAL A 54 -3.18 -2.76 22.36
N ALA A 55 -2.96 -3.78 21.53
CA ALA A 55 -1.76 -3.96 20.73
C ALA A 55 -2.11 -4.18 19.25
N PRO A 56 -1.21 -3.84 18.31
CA PRO A 56 -1.38 -4.14 16.89
C PRO A 56 -1.71 -5.60 16.62
N ILE A 57 -2.64 -5.85 15.69
CA ILE A 57 -3.02 -7.19 15.26
C ILE A 57 -2.66 -7.36 13.79
N VAL A 58 -1.89 -8.40 13.48
CA VAL A 58 -1.49 -8.74 12.10
C VAL A 58 -2.37 -9.86 11.55
N PHE A 59 -2.93 -9.63 10.38
CA PHE A 59 -3.73 -10.56 9.59
C PHE A 59 -3.00 -10.91 8.30
N LYS A 60 -2.79 -12.21 8.06
CA LYS A 60 -2.42 -12.71 6.72
C LYS A 60 -3.62 -12.64 5.77
N ASN A 61 -4.79 -12.99 6.31
CA ASN A 61 -6.08 -12.86 5.65
C ASN A 61 -7.04 -12.17 6.61
N LEU A 62 -7.68 -11.10 6.15
CA LEU A 62 -8.78 -10.49 6.89
C LEU A 62 -9.95 -11.46 6.98
N PRO A 63 -10.78 -11.37 8.05
CA PRO A 63 -12.03 -12.12 8.10
C PRO A 63 -12.92 -11.79 6.89
N ALA A 64 -13.77 -12.75 6.49
CA ALA A 64 -14.51 -12.70 5.23
C ALA A 64 -15.36 -11.43 5.06
N ASP A 65 -15.87 -10.87 6.15
CA ASP A 65 -16.76 -9.71 6.16
C ASP A 65 -16.02 -8.38 6.11
N TYR A 66 -14.68 -8.42 6.07
CA TYR A 66 -13.83 -7.23 6.07
C TYR A 66 -12.99 -7.11 4.81
N LYS A 67 -12.61 -5.87 4.50
CA LYS A 67 -11.65 -5.52 3.44
C LYS A 67 -10.75 -4.39 3.93
N PHE A 68 -9.58 -4.27 3.30
CA PHE A 68 -8.76 -3.08 3.49
C PHE A 68 -9.09 -2.07 2.40
N GLU A 69 -9.39 -0.84 2.81
CA GLU A 69 -9.58 0.30 1.95
C GLU A 69 -8.36 1.22 2.02
N SER A 70 -7.60 1.28 0.92
CA SER A 70 -6.46 2.17 0.76
C SER A 70 -6.97 3.57 0.42
N ALA A 71 -7.25 4.36 1.45
CA ALA A 71 -7.64 5.76 1.31
C ALA A 71 -7.46 6.48 2.65
N VAL A 72 -7.11 7.76 2.57
CA VAL A 72 -7.09 8.69 3.72
C VAL A 72 -8.03 9.87 3.50
N ASP A 73 -8.40 10.53 4.58
CA ASP A 73 -9.22 11.74 4.51
C ASP A 73 -8.41 12.91 3.95
N SER A 74 -9.08 13.88 3.33
CA SER A 74 -8.43 15.01 2.65
C SER A 74 -7.60 15.90 3.57
N GLU A 75 -8.09 16.16 4.78
CA GLU A 75 -7.35 16.93 5.78
C GLU A 75 -6.05 16.23 6.18
N ASP A 76 -6.14 14.92 6.36
CA ASP A 76 -5.03 14.06 6.78
C ASP A 76 -3.97 13.92 5.69
N PHE A 77 -4.42 13.70 4.44
CA PHE A 77 -3.56 13.71 3.27
C PHE A 77 -2.73 14.98 3.18
N ARG A 78 -3.36 16.15 3.36
CA ARG A 78 -2.69 17.45 3.33
C ARG A 78 -1.70 17.60 4.48
N LYS A 79 -2.09 17.26 5.72
CA LYS A 79 -1.22 17.35 6.90
C LYS A 79 0.02 16.46 6.76
N LEU A 80 -0.16 15.20 6.35
CA LEU A 80 0.97 14.30 6.11
C LEU A 80 1.88 14.87 5.04
N LYS A 81 1.35 15.28 3.90
CA LYS A 81 2.13 15.84 2.80
C LYS A 81 2.94 17.07 3.22
N GLU A 82 2.38 17.93 4.06
CA GLU A 82 3.05 19.11 4.60
C GLU A 82 4.29 18.76 5.44
N LEU A 83 4.26 17.65 6.20
CA LEU A 83 5.42 17.16 6.96
C LEU A 83 6.63 16.86 6.04
N PHE A 84 6.37 16.46 4.79
CA PHE A 84 7.41 16.12 3.82
C PHE A 84 7.82 17.28 2.91
N SER A 85 7.17 18.44 3.01
CA SER A 85 7.31 19.58 2.07
C SER A 85 8.74 20.12 1.90
N LYS A 86 9.64 19.86 2.85
CA LYS A 86 11.05 20.28 2.81
C LYS A 86 11.97 19.27 2.12
N HIS A 87 11.49 18.07 1.82
CA HIS A 87 12.27 17.03 1.16
C HIS A 87 12.21 17.15 -0.36
N LEU A 88 13.20 16.55 -1.03
CA LEU A 88 13.16 16.42 -2.49
C LEU A 88 11.90 15.67 -2.91
N SER A 89 11.22 16.18 -3.93
CA SER A 89 10.02 15.57 -4.46
C SER A 89 10.00 15.53 -5.98
N GLU A 90 9.33 14.52 -6.51
CA GLU A 90 9.01 14.38 -7.92
C GLU A 90 7.49 14.33 -8.10
N LYS A 91 7.00 15.05 -9.11
CA LYS A 91 5.58 15.08 -9.46
C LYS A 91 5.36 14.34 -10.76
N ASN A 92 4.36 13.47 -10.78
CA ASN A 92 3.96 12.74 -11.97
C ASN A 92 2.44 12.78 -12.15
N GLU A 93 2.00 12.94 -13.40
CA GLU A 93 0.61 12.75 -13.80
C GLU A 93 0.53 11.64 -14.84
N ASP A 94 -0.12 10.54 -14.48
CA ASP A 94 -0.23 9.38 -15.34
C ASP A 94 -1.66 8.84 -15.42
N VAL A 95 -1.92 8.07 -16.47
CA VAL A 95 -3.14 7.31 -16.64
C VAL A 95 -2.78 5.83 -16.62
N ILE A 96 -3.40 5.13 -15.68
CA ILE A 96 -3.26 3.69 -15.53
C ILE A 96 -4.48 3.01 -16.14
N VAL A 97 -4.23 2.16 -17.14
CA VAL A 97 -5.23 1.31 -17.75
C VAL A 97 -4.95 -0.13 -17.32
N ILE A 98 -5.92 -0.76 -16.68
CA ILE A 98 -5.85 -2.17 -16.26
C ILE A 98 -6.73 -2.98 -17.20
N ASN A 99 -6.16 -4.03 -17.78
CA ASN A 99 -6.83 -4.98 -18.66
C ASN A 99 -6.45 -6.42 -18.25
N GLU A 100 -6.91 -7.40 -19.04
CA GLU A 100 -6.63 -8.82 -18.76
C GLU A 100 -5.14 -9.19 -18.88
N ASP A 101 -4.37 -8.45 -19.69
CA ASP A 101 -2.95 -8.74 -19.95
C ASP A 101 -2.03 -8.10 -18.90
N GLY A 102 -2.50 -7.05 -18.23
CA GLY A 102 -1.77 -6.37 -17.17
C GLY A 102 -2.16 -4.91 -17.02
N ARG A 103 -1.14 -4.09 -16.73
CA ARG A 103 -1.25 -2.67 -16.47
C ARG A 103 -0.44 -1.87 -17.48
N GLU A 104 -1.06 -0.85 -18.04
CA GLU A 104 -0.45 0.11 -18.94
C GLU A 104 -0.39 1.47 -18.26
N THR A 105 0.79 2.10 -18.31
CA THR A 105 1.01 3.45 -17.79
C THR A 105 1.21 4.39 -18.95
N TYR A 106 0.38 5.42 -19.03
CA TYR A 106 0.45 6.49 -20.02
C TYR A 106 0.81 7.80 -19.35
N GLU A 107 1.77 8.52 -19.91
CA GLU A 107 2.03 9.92 -19.58
C GLU A 107 1.50 10.77 -20.75
N GLY A 108 0.44 11.52 -20.50
CA GLY A 108 -0.37 12.10 -21.58
C GLY A 108 -0.95 11.01 -22.48
N ASN A 109 -0.61 11.04 -23.78
CA ASN A 109 -1.05 10.05 -24.78
C ASN A 109 0.06 9.06 -25.17
N VAL A 110 1.18 9.04 -24.46
CA VAL A 110 2.34 8.17 -24.77
C VAL A 110 2.37 7.00 -23.80
N LEU A 111 2.38 5.78 -24.34
CA LEU A 111 2.59 4.56 -23.55
C LEU A 111 4.03 4.53 -23.05
N LYS A 112 4.21 4.44 -21.73
CA LYS A 112 5.53 4.45 -21.07
C LYS A 112 5.93 3.09 -20.54
N LYS A 113 4.99 2.38 -19.92
CA LYS A 113 5.23 1.10 -19.25
C LYS A 113 4.07 0.15 -19.52
N VAL A 114 4.40 -1.12 -19.78
CA VAL A 114 3.44 -2.22 -19.71
C VAL A 114 4.00 -3.24 -18.74
N GLU A 115 3.25 -3.52 -17.68
CA GLU A 115 3.71 -4.38 -16.59
C GLU A 115 2.64 -5.37 -16.18
N LYS A 116 3.08 -6.53 -15.72
CA LYS A 116 2.25 -7.43 -14.94
C LYS A 116 2.72 -7.38 -13.49
N LYS A 117 1.98 -6.64 -12.67
CA LYS A 117 2.18 -6.56 -11.23
C LYS A 117 1.45 -7.70 -10.53
N ILE A 118 2.20 -8.62 -9.92
CA ILE A 118 1.67 -9.78 -9.22
C ILE A 118 1.95 -9.60 -7.75
N ARG A 119 0.89 -9.49 -6.94
CA ARG A 119 1.03 -9.50 -5.48
C ARG A 119 1.41 -10.90 -5.04
N THR A 120 2.60 -11.04 -4.43
CA THR A 120 3.10 -12.32 -3.92
C THR A 120 2.65 -12.53 -2.49
N GLU A 121 2.78 -11.50 -1.64
CA GLU A 121 2.34 -11.55 -0.26
C GLU A 121 1.66 -10.24 0.19
N LYS A 122 0.88 -10.35 1.27
CA LYS A 122 0.34 -9.19 1.98
C LYS A 122 0.16 -9.48 3.46
N LEU A 123 0.22 -8.42 4.26
CA LEU A 123 -0.22 -8.41 5.65
C LEU A 123 -1.12 -7.19 5.89
N ASP A 124 -2.25 -7.40 6.53
CA ASP A 124 -3.13 -6.33 7.01
C ASP A 124 -2.91 -6.15 8.52
N ILE A 125 -2.70 -4.93 8.98
CA ILE A 125 -2.33 -4.63 10.35
C ILE A 125 -3.35 -3.67 10.94
N TYR A 126 -4.16 -4.18 11.87
CA TYR A 126 -5.05 -3.35 12.67
C TYR A 126 -4.25 -2.62 13.74
N LEU A 127 -4.38 -1.30 13.81
CA LEU A 127 -3.69 -0.45 14.78
C LEU A 127 -4.71 0.14 15.77
N PRO A 128 -4.86 -0.44 16.97
CA PRO A 128 -5.79 0.09 17.96
C PRO A 128 -5.35 1.49 18.41
N GLY A 129 -6.33 2.35 18.66
CA GLY A 129 -6.10 3.75 19.07
C GLY A 129 -5.53 4.66 17.98
N LYS A 130 -5.26 4.15 16.77
CA LYS A 130 -4.89 4.96 15.61
C LYS A 130 -6.07 5.22 14.70
N LYS A 131 -6.06 6.30 13.90
CA LYS A 131 -7.13 6.58 12.92
C LYS A 131 -7.11 5.63 11.71
N TYR A 132 -5.91 5.23 11.29
CA TYR A 132 -5.67 4.36 10.14
C TYR A 132 -5.01 3.05 10.54
N ASP A 133 -5.26 2.04 9.73
CA ASP A 133 -4.62 0.73 9.69
C ASP A 133 -3.58 0.70 8.56
N VAL A 134 -2.75 -0.33 8.55
CA VAL A 134 -1.65 -0.46 7.58
C VAL A 134 -1.77 -1.77 6.81
N ARG A 135 -1.51 -1.71 5.51
CA ARG A 135 -1.28 -2.91 4.70
C ARG A 135 0.16 -2.93 4.23
N LEU A 136 0.84 -4.04 4.45
CA LEU A 136 2.10 -4.37 3.80
C LEU A 136 1.84 -5.22 2.57
N VAL A 137 2.58 -4.95 1.50
CA VAL A 137 2.48 -5.68 0.24
C VAL A 137 3.87 -6.01 -0.28
N LEU A 138 4.04 -7.25 -0.76
CA LEU A 138 5.12 -7.63 -1.64
C LEU A 138 4.55 -7.84 -3.04
N ASN A 139 5.15 -7.18 -4.02
CA ASN A 139 4.78 -7.32 -5.42
C ASN A 139 5.99 -7.78 -6.23
N GLU A 140 5.77 -8.71 -7.16
CA GLU A 140 6.70 -8.96 -8.26
C GLU A 140 6.23 -8.12 -9.46
N GLU A 141 7.11 -7.25 -9.95
CA GLU A 141 6.85 -6.47 -11.17
C GLU A 141 7.59 -7.10 -12.35
N LYS A 142 6.81 -7.64 -13.30
CA LYS A 142 7.35 -8.09 -14.58
C LYS A 142 7.06 -7.05 -15.63
N GLU A 143 8.04 -6.19 -15.88
CA GLU A 143 7.97 -5.26 -17.01
C GLU A 143 8.05 -6.05 -18.33
N THR A 144 7.09 -5.79 -19.21
CA THR A 144 7.08 -6.35 -20.54
C THR A 144 7.01 -5.19 -21.51
N PHE A 145 8.08 -4.92 -22.26
CA PHE A 145 7.98 -3.98 -23.38
C PHE A 145 7.11 -4.62 -24.48
N LYS A 146 5.80 -4.45 -24.34
CA LYS A 146 4.78 -4.85 -25.31
C LYS A 146 4.04 -3.60 -25.77
N GLN A 147 3.49 -3.66 -26.97
CA GLN A 147 2.54 -2.67 -27.46
C GLN A 147 1.29 -2.66 -26.55
N ALA A 148 0.51 -1.58 -26.61
CA ALA A 148 -0.77 -1.49 -25.91
C ALA A 148 -1.64 -2.72 -26.20
N SER A 149 -2.28 -3.26 -25.17
CA SER A 149 -3.17 -4.39 -25.28
C SER A 149 -4.40 -4.02 -26.11
N LYS A 150 -4.87 -4.99 -26.89
CA LYS A 150 -6.16 -4.91 -27.60
C LYS A 150 -7.32 -5.42 -26.74
N LYS A 151 -7.05 -5.85 -25.50
CA LYS A 151 -8.05 -6.37 -24.57
C LYS A 151 -8.91 -5.24 -24.00
N LYS A 152 -10.10 -5.62 -23.54
CA LYS A 152 -11.05 -4.69 -22.93
C LYS A 152 -10.44 -4.06 -21.66
N THR A 153 -10.52 -2.75 -21.56
CA THR A 153 -10.21 -2.03 -20.32
C THR A 153 -11.17 -2.43 -19.22
N LEU A 154 -10.62 -2.90 -18.10
CA LEU A 154 -11.37 -3.24 -16.90
C LEU A 154 -11.49 -2.04 -15.97
N VAL A 155 -10.40 -1.28 -15.81
CA VAL A 155 -10.34 -0.11 -14.94
C VAL A 155 -9.45 0.94 -15.59
N LYS A 156 -9.86 2.20 -15.54
CA LYS A 156 -9.01 3.35 -15.87
C LYS A 156 -8.89 4.26 -14.66
N ARG A 157 -7.66 4.62 -14.32
CA ARG A 157 -7.34 5.52 -13.20
C ARG A 157 -6.51 6.68 -13.70
N ILE A 158 -6.93 7.89 -13.40
CA ILE A 158 -6.12 9.10 -13.63
C ILE A 158 -5.47 9.43 -12.29
N ARG A 159 -4.14 9.54 -12.27
CA ARG A 159 -3.38 9.74 -11.04
C ARG A 159 -2.57 11.02 -11.11
N LYS A 160 -2.61 11.77 -10.02
CA LYS A 160 -1.66 12.85 -9.74
C LYS A 160 -0.86 12.44 -8.51
N ARG A 161 0.44 12.21 -8.69
CA ARG A 161 1.32 11.69 -7.66
C ARG A 161 2.41 12.70 -7.37
N GLU A 162 2.74 12.85 -6.09
CA GLU A 162 3.95 13.50 -5.64
C GLU A 162 4.68 12.54 -4.70
N THR A 163 5.91 12.20 -5.06
CA THR A 163 6.77 11.27 -4.33
C THR A 163 7.84 12.07 -3.60
N TYR A 164 7.95 11.94 -2.28
CA TYR A 164 9.03 12.53 -1.49
C TYR A 164 10.08 11.48 -1.17
N PHE A 165 11.35 11.81 -1.35
CA PHE A 165 12.44 10.86 -1.14
C PHE A 165 13.14 11.11 0.19
N ILE A 166 13.09 10.10 1.07
CA ILE A 166 13.87 10.03 2.31
C ILE A 166 14.47 8.64 2.37
N GLU A 167 15.70 8.51 1.87
CA GLU A 167 16.36 7.22 1.68
C GLU A 167 16.28 6.32 2.92
N PRO A 168 15.88 5.04 2.78
CA PRO A 168 15.63 4.28 1.53
C PRO A 168 14.18 4.31 1.02
N TYR A 169 13.37 5.28 1.47
CA TYR A 169 11.93 5.29 1.29
C TYR A 169 11.45 6.37 0.31
N GLY A 170 10.55 5.99 -0.59
CA GLY A 170 9.72 6.90 -1.37
C GLY A 170 8.35 7.02 -0.72
N PHE A 171 7.92 8.25 -0.38
CA PHE A 171 6.61 8.53 0.18
C PHE A 171 5.69 9.08 -0.91
N ASP A 172 4.78 8.24 -1.37
CA ASP A 172 3.88 8.51 -2.48
C ASP A 172 2.55 9.10 -1.98
N PHE A 173 2.28 10.34 -2.38
CA PHE A 173 0.99 11.01 -2.17
C PHE A 173 0.24 11.05 -3.49
N THR A 174 -0.77 10.18 -3.64
CA THR A 174 -1.48 9.99 -4.92
C THR A 174 -2.94 10.38 -4.81
N GLU A 175 -3.38 11.32 -5.66
CA GLU A 175 -4.80 11.56 -5.93
C GLU A 175 -5.23 10.68 -7.10
N VAL A 176 -6.24 9.85 -6.90
CA VAL A 176 -6.74 8.90 -7.90
C VAL A 176 -8.19 9.24 -8.25
N LEU A 177 -8.44 9.49 -9.53
CA LEU A 177 -9.78 9.53 -10.11
C LEU A 177 -10.03 8.22 -10.85
N VAL A 178 -11.02 7.46 -10.39
CA VAL A 178 -11.42 6.21 -11.04
C VAL A 178 -12.61 6.48 -11.95
N SER A 179 -12.41 6.36 -13.26
CA SER A 179 -13.48 6.45 -14.27
C SER A 179 -14.00 5.05 -14.56
N GLY A 180 -15.28 4.77 -14.32
CA GLY A 180 -15.85 3.44 -14.61
C GLY A 180 -17.29 3.19 -14.14
N ASP A 181 -17.78 3.94 -13.14
CA ASP A 181 -19.19 3.94 -12.73
C ASP A 181 -19.73 5.36 -12.74
N ARG A 182 -21.06 5.50 -12.73
CA ARG A 182 -21.83 6.76 -12.93
C ARG A 182 -21.43 7.95 -12.03
N ASP A 183 -20.56 7.75 -11.05
CA ASP A 183 -19.97 8.78 -10.20
C ASP A 183 -18.44 8.70 -10.19
N GLU A 184 -17.77 9.80 -10.52
CA GLU A 184 -16.32 9.94 -10.35
C GLU A 184 -15.97 9.85 -8.86
N LYS A 185 -15.28 8.78 -8.46
CA LYS A 185 -14.79 8.64 -7.08
C LYS A 185 -13.33 9.10 -7.02
N LYS A 186 -13.12 10.22 -6.34
CA LYS A 186 -11.78 10.69 -5.94
C LYS A 186 -11.32 9.92 -4.71
N LYS A 187 -10.12 9.34 -4.77
CA LYS A 187 -9.44 8.71 -3.64
C LYS A 187 -8.10 9.39 -3.40
N LEU A 188 -7.68 9.41 -2.14
CA LEU A 188 -6.41 9.96 -1.70
C LEU A 188 -5.62 8.80 -1.07
N GLU A 189 -4.54 8.39 -1.71
CA GLU A 189 -3.72 7.25 -1.32
C GLU A 189 -2.37 7.74 -0.81
N VAL A 190 -1.91 7.16 0.31
CA VAL A 190 -0.57 7.41 0.86
C VAL A 190 0.14 6.06 0.94
N GLU A 191 1.25 5.95 0.22
CA GLU A 191 2.05 4.73 0.10
C GLU A 191 3.51 5.04 0.51
N VAL A 192 4.22 4.06 1.08
CA VAL A 192 5.67 4.11 1.29
C VAL A 192 6.30 2.93 0.59
N GLU A 193 7.20 3.20 -0.35
CA GLU A 193 7.92 2.20 -1.11
C GLU A 193 9.38 2.14 -0.68
N VAL A 194 9.97 0.95 -0.61
CA VAL A 194 11.41 0.77 -0.40
C VAL A 194 12.11 0.68 -1.74
N PHE A 195 12.87 1.71 -2.12
CA PHE A 195 13.62 1.74 -3.38
C PHE A 195 15.09 1.28 -3.23
N ASP A 196 15.64 1.26 -2.01
CA ASP A 196 16.98 0.77 -1.71
C ASP A 196 16.92 -0.31 -0.63
N SER A 197 16.93 -1.57 -1.08
CA SER A 197 16.86 -2.74 -0.19
C SER A 197 18.13 -2.97 0.64
N GLU A 198 19.29 -2.49 0.18
CA GLU A 198 20.58 -2.65 0.86
C GLU A 198 20.63 -1.76 2.11
N LYS A 199 20.05 -0.56 2.02
CA LYS A 199 19.94 0.40 3.13
C LYS A 199 18.73 0.15 4.02
N LEU A 200 17.87 -0.82 3.71
CA LEU A 200 16.71 -1.14 4.53
C LEU A 200 17.13 -1.73 5.90
N VAL A 201 16.87 -0.96 6.96
CA VAL A 201 17.01 -1.42 8.35
C VAL A 201 15.63 -1.84 8.87
N SER A 202 15.43 -3.14 9.14
CA SER A 202 14.12 -3.69 9.52
C SER A 202 13.50 -3.02 10.75
N GLY A 203 14.31 -2.59 11.73
CA GLY A 203 13.82 -1.88 12.91
C GLY A 203 13.19 -0.52 12.58
N ASN A 204 13.82 0.25 11.68
CA ASN A 204 13.31 1.54 11.25
C ASN A 204 12.02 1.39 10.44
N PHE A 205 11.96 0.38 9.57
CA PHE A 205 10.77 0.09 8.78
C PHE A 205 9.58 -0.36 9.65
N ILE A 206 9.83 -1.20 10.68
CA ILE A 206 8.80 -1.58 11.66
C ILE A 206 8.32 -0.36 12.46
N SER A 207 9.25 0.49 12.89
CA SER A 207 8.87 1.75 13.56
C SER A 207 7.99 2.62 12.66
N LEU A 208 8.31 2.70 11.37
CA LEU A 208 7.49 3.42 10.39
C LEU A 208 6.07 2.84 10.33
N ILE A 209 5.90 1.52 10.24
CA ILE A 209 4.57 0.87 10.23
C ILE A 209 3.70 1.30 11.41
N HIS A 210 4.27 1.43 12.61
CA HIS A 210 3.51 1.80 13.81
C HIS A 210 3.27 3.30 13.96
N ASN A 211 4.18 4.12 13.43
CA ASN A 211 4.20 5.57 13.68
C ASN A 211 3.79 6.40 12.46
N PHE A 212 3.61 5.80 11.30
CA PHE A 212 3.16 6.46 10.07
C PHE A 212 1.64 6.72 10.13
N ASN A 213 1.25 7.58 11.07
CA ASN A 213 -0.12 8.02 11.31
C ASN A 213 -0.10 9.44 11.86
N ILE A 214 -1.20 10.18 11.68
CA ILE A 214 -1.30 11.60 12.07
C ILE A 214 -1.49 11.78 13.56
N ASP A 215 -1.69 10.68 14.30
CA ASP A 215 -1.72 10.67 15.76
C ASP A 215 -0.33 10.92 16.38
N LEU A 216 0.61 11.53 15.64
CA LEU A 216 1.62 12.41 16.22
C LEU A 216 0.87 13.53 16.94
N VAL A 217 0.48 13.21 18.17
CA VAL A 217 0.09 14.17 19.19
C VAL A 217 1.14 15.28 19.14
N PHE A 218 0.76 16.42 18.57
CA PHE A 218 1.33 17.69 18.97
C PHE A 218 1.09 17.78 20.48
N LYS A 219 2.10 17.39 21.23
CA LYS A 219 2.29 17.75 22.62
C LYS A 219 3.57 18.57 22.67
#